data_AF-A0A8J5PR63-F1
#
_entry.id   AF-A0A8J5PR63-F1
#
_cell.length_a   1.000
_cell.length_b   1.000
_cell.length_c   1.000
_cell.angle_alpha   90.00
_cell.angle_beta   90.00
_cell.angle_gamma   90.00
#
_symmetry.space_group_name_H-M   'P 1'
#
loop_
_entity.id
_entity.type
_entity.pdbx_description
1 polymer ?
#
loop_
_entity_poly.entity_id
_entity_poly.type
_entity_poly.pdbx_seq_one_letter_code
_entity_poly.pdbx_strand_id
1 'polypeptide(L)'
;MASQVLALILSFAALGVSCSSRTSAPSGCLTVKVSGASSGEYSSLGAAVSALGTGSSSSTACIFMYPGIYQEQVVINAFKGTLTLYGYTTDTSSYANNKVTMHHSENATVAGSDEASSTVDARGNNFRMYNIDVVNSFGVGSQAIAFTSNGNQQSFYGCGFYGYQDTLYVHSGYQYYKKCLIQGAADYIFGDATAWFEQCTAPTQRITHDPVYSRRRHNRNASQHNF
;
A
#
# COMPACT_ATOMS: atom_id res chain seq x y z
N MET A 1 -51.11 -11.88 46.82
CA MET A 1 -49.93 -12.42 46.14
C MET A 1 -49.75 -11.65 44.83
N ALA A 2 -48.92 -10.60 44.83
CA ALA A 2 -48.61 -9.82 43.64
C ALA A 2 -47.16 -10.14 43.26
N SER A 3 -46.97 -10.88 42.17
CA SER A 3 -45.67 -11.23 41.64
C SER A 3 -45.17 -10.07 40.77
N GLN A 4 -44.12 -9.37 41.21
CA GLN A 4 -43.42 -8.41 40.36
C GLN A 4 -42.41 -9.14 39.49
N VAL A 5 -42.63 -9.12 38.18
CA VAL A 5 -41.64 -9.59 37.20
C VAL A 5 -40.73 -8.40 36.88
N LEU A 6 -39.50 -8.44 37.38
CA LEU A 6 -38.46 -7.47 37.08
C LEU A 6 -37.86 -7.80 35.70
N ALA A 7 -38.19 -7.01 34.68
CA ALA A 7 -37.59 -7.14 33.35
C ALA A 7 -36.17 -6.56 33.36
N LEU A 8 -35.16 -7.41 33.25
CA LEU A 8 -33.76 -7.02 33.11
C LEU A 8 -33.52 -6.61 31.64
N ILE A 9 -33.50 -5.32 31.36
CA ILE A 9 -33.13 -4.79 30.03
C ILE A 9 -31.60 -4.88 29.91
N LEU A 10 -31.09 -5.90 29.21
CA LEU A 10 -29.70 -5.93 28.75
C LEU A 10 -29.54 -4.90 27.62
N SER A 11 -29.08 -3.71 27.96
CA SER A 11 -28.56 -2.76 26.97
C SER A 11 -27.26 -3.31 26.39
N PHE A 12 -27.32 -3.88 25.19
CA PHE A 12 -26.13 -4.11 24.37
C PHE A 12 -25.53 -2.75 24.01
N ALA A 13 -24.54 -2.30 24.78
CA ALA A 13 -23.67 -1.23 24.33
C ALA A 13 -22.94 -1.74 23.10
N ALA A 14 -23.32 -1.26 21.91
CA ALA A 14 -22.51 -1.44 20.72
C ALA A 14 -21.15 -0.81 21.02
N LEU A 15 -20.14 -1.64 21.27
CA LEU A 15 -18.74 -1.24 21.26
C LEU A 15 -18.47 -0.77 19.83
N GLY A 16 -18.68 0.52 19.58
CA GLY A 16 -18.24 1.16 18.36
C GLY A 16 -16.75 0.89 18.26
N VAL A 17 -16.35 0.07 17.28
CA VAL A 17 -14.95 -0.09 16.94
C VAL A 17 -14.50 1.26 16.41
N SER A 18 -14.02 2.12 17.30
CA SER A 18 -13.37 3.37 16.93
C SER A 18 -12.12 2.99 16.16
N CYS A 19 -12.20 3.07 14.84
CA CYS A 19 -11.02 2.78 14.06
C CYS A 19 -9.98 3.88 14.31
N SER A 20 -8.74 3.48 14.60
CA SER A 20 -7.63 4.41 14.73
C SER A 20 -7.42 5.12 13.40
N SER A 21 -7.30 6.45 13.43
CA SER A 21 -6.99 7.27 12.26
C SER A 21 -5.53 7.70 12.27
N ARG A 22 -4.97 7.98 11.09
CA ARG A 22 -3.68 8.66 10.94
C ARG A 22 -3.84 9.83 9.99
N THR A 23 -4.28 10.96 10.52
CA THR A 23 -4.62 12.17 9.75
C THR A 23 -3.58 13.28 9.84
N SER A 24 -2.47 13.03 10.54
CA SER A 24 -1.34 13.94 10.66
C SER A 24 -0.03 13.14 10.75
N ALA A 25 1.08 13.79 10.43
CA ALA A 25 2.40 13.18 10.52
C ALA A 25 2.72 12.79 11.98
N PRO A 26 3.14 11.54 12.25
CA PRO A 26 3.73 11.17 13.52
C PRO A 26 5.00 12.00 13.79
N SER A 27 5.32 12.18 15.07
CA SER A 27 6.53 12.91 15.49
C SER A 27 7.79 12.32 14.83
N GLY A 28 8.62 13.18 14.24
CA GLY A 28 9.87 12.79 13.59
C GLY A 28 9.76 12.31 12.14
N CYS A 29 8.54 12.20 11.58
CA CYS A 29 8.40 11.84 10.17
C CYS A 29 8.60 13.04 9.24
N LEU A 30 9.30 12.82 8.12
CA LEU A 30 9.26 13.77 7.01
C LEU A 30 7.84 13.84 6.45
N THR A 31 7.40 15.03 6.06
CA THR A 31 6.04 15.24 5.56
C THR A 31 6.04 15.46 4.06
N VAL A 32 5.17 14.75 3.35
CA VAL A 32 5.01 14.84 1.90
C VAL A 32 3.60 15.28 1.54
N LYS A 33 3.46 16.29 0.67
CA LYS A 33 2.20 16.80 0.16
C LYS A 33 2.31 17.06 -1.33
N VAL A 34 1.43 16.46 -2.14
CA VAL A 34 1.40 16.71 -3.60
C VAL A 34 1.20 18.20 -3.94
N SER A 35 0.51 18.95 -3.08
CA SER A 35 0.29 20.38 -3.22
C SER A 35 0.34 21.08 -1.87
N GLY A 36 0.86 22.30 -1.82
CA GLY A 36 0.91 23.10 -0.59
C GLY A 36 1.94 22.61 0.44
N ALA A 37 3.03 22.00 -0.02
CA ALA A 37 4.19 21.74 0.82
C ALA A 37 4.80 23.07 1.31
N SER A 38 5.01 23.18 2.62
CA SER A 38 5.68 24.32 3.26
C SER A 38 7.20 24.10 3.31
N SER A 39 7.94 25.12 3.74
CA SER A 39 9.37 24.97 4.04
C SER A 39 9.61 23.81 5.01
N GLY A 40 10.54 22.91 4.66
CA GLY A 40 10.83 21.69 5.43
C GLY A 40 9.93 20.49 5.12
N GLU A 41 8.96 20.64 4.23
CA GLU A 41 8.13 19.54 3.69
C GLU A 41 8.50 19.25 2.23
N TYR A 42 8.08 18.10 1.71
CA TYR A 42 8.41 17.63 0.36
C TYR A 42 7.18 17.56 -0.52
N SER A 43 7.35 17.87 -1.81
CA SER A 43 6.28 17.75 -2.81
C SER A 43 6.14 16.34 -3.41
N SER A 44 7.15 15.49 -3.23
CA SER A 44 7.18 14.12 -3.77
C SER A 44 7.81 13.14 -2.78
N LEU A 45 7.47 11.86 -2.92
CA LEU A 45 8.08 10.78 -2.14
C LEU A 45 9.56 10.64 -2.49
N GLY A 46 9.93 10.73 -3.78
CA GLY A 46 11.33 10.65 -4.20
C GLY A 46 12.21 11.72 -3.54
N ALA A 47 11.72 12.95 -3.38
CA ALA A 47 12.44 14.02 -2.70
C ALA A 47 12.63 13.73 -1.19
N ALA A 48 11.58 13.23 -0.52
CA ALA A 48 11.65 12.87 0.89
C ALA A 48 12.61 11.69 1.14
N VAL A 49 12.55 10.66 0.29
CA VAL A 49 13.49 9.52 0.32
C VAL A 49 14.93 9.99 0.11
N SER A 50 15.15 10.89 -0.85
CA SER A 50 16.48 11.47 -1.11
C SER A 50 17.02 12.23 0.09
N ALA A 51 16.16 12.94 0.83
CA ALA A 51 16.55 13.70 2.01
C ALA A 51 16.93 12.86 3.23
N LEU A 52 16.42 11.63 3.34
CA LEU A 52 16.89 10.68 4.36
C LEU A 52 18.35 10.25 4.13
N GLY A 53 18.80 10.32 2.86
CA GLY A 53 20.10 9.84 2.42
C GLY A 53 20.28 8.33 2.57
N THR A 54 21.43 7.82 2.13
CA THR A 54 21.84 6.41 2.28
C THR A 54 22.66 6.18 3.56
N GLY A 55 22.44 7.01 4.58
CA GLY A 55 23.35 7.17 5.71
C GLY A 55 23.59 5.89 6.52
N SER A 56 24.77 5.81 7.15
CA SER A 56 25.24 4.70 8.01
C SER A 56 24.48 4.52 9.34
N SER A 57 23.41 5.29 9.54
CA SER A 57 22.62 5.30 10.77
C SER A 57 21.69 4.09 10.81
N SER A 58 21.74 3.34 11.91
CA SER A 58 20.80 2.25 12.19
C SER A 58 19.49 2.73 12.83
N SER A 59 19.31 4.04 13.00
CA SER A 59 18.11 4.63 13.58
C SER A 59 16.89 4.47 12.68
N THR A 60 15.69 4.41 13.27
CA THR A 60 14.43 4.36 12.53
C THR A 60 14.13 5.71 11.89
N ALA A 61 13.61 5.69 10.66
CA ALA A 61 13.10 6.85 9.93
C ALA A 61 11.64 6.63 9.51
N CYS A 62 10.91 7.72 9.31
CA CYS A 62 9.57 7.64 8.76
C CYS A 62 9.23 8.80 7.83
N ILE A 63 8.30 8.53 6.92
CA ILE A 63 7.73 9.50 6.00
C ILE A 63 6.21 9.40 6.10
N PHE A 64 5.54 10.54 6.24
CA PHE A 64 4.09 10.66 6.23
C PHE A 64 3.63 11.38 4.97
N MET A 65 2.68 10.79 4.27
CA MET A 65 2.13 11.30 3.01
C MET A 65 0.69 11.75 3.23
N TYR A 66 0.41 13.02 2.90
CA TYR A 66 -0.95 13.57 2.90
C TYR A 66 -1.76 13.09 1.68
N PRO A 67 -3.10 13.26 1.70
CA PRO A 67 -3.96 12.87 0.59
C PRO A 67 -3.48 13.42 -0.75
N GLY A 68 -3.43 12.57 -1.76
CA GLY A 68 -2.93 12.95 -3.08
C GLY A 68 -2.69 11.77 -4.01
N ILE A 69 -2.63 12.07 -5.31
CA ILE A 69 -2.11 11.17 -6.33
C ILE A 69 -0.73 11.68 -6.69
N TYR A 70 0.28 10.87 -6.42
CA TYR A 70 1.69 11.14 -6.64
C TYR A 70 2.11 10.49 -7.95
N GLN A 71 2.18 11.31 -9.00
CA GLN A 71 2.53 10.91 -10.37
C GLN A 71 4.06 10.82 -10.51
N GLU A 72 4.65 9.77 -9.95
CA GLU A 72 6.10 9.56 -9.94
C GLU A 72 6.45 8.07 -9.91
N GLN A 73 7.64 7.75 -10.42
CA GLN A 73 8.29 6.47 -10.23
C GLN A 73 9.36 6.63 -9.14
N VAL A 74 9.40 5.72 -8.15
CA VAL A 74 10.31 5.85 -7.01
C VAL A 74 11.07 4.56 -6.74
N VAL A 75 12.41 4.66 -6.74
CA VAL A 75 13.28 3.64 -6.17
C VAL A 75 13.65 4.06 -4.75
N ILE A 76 13.25 3.26 -3.76
CA ILE A 76 13.61 3.43 -2.36
C ILE A 76 14.85 2.58 -2.10
N ASN A 77 16.02 3.23 -2.20
CA ASN A 77 17.31 2.58 -1.94
C ASN A 77 17.41 2.05 -0.52
N ALA A 78 18.31 1.09 -0.32
CA ALA A 78 18.52 0.47 0.97
C ALA A 78 18.90 1.49 2.06
N PHE A 79 18.06 1.54 3.09
CA PHE A 79 18.32 2.28 4.32
C PHE A 79 18.80 1.29 5.38
N LYS A 80 19.82 1.65 6.16
CA LYS A 80 20.43 0.73 7.14
C LYS A 80 19.51 0.46 8.34
N GLY A 81 18.72 1.46 8.74
CA GLY A 81 17.69 1.33 9.78
C GLY A 81 16.36 0.81 9.26
N THR A 82 15.31 0.98 10.07
CA THR A 82 13.91 0.75 9.63
C THR A 82 13.37 2.01 8.97
N LEU A 83 12.79 1.89 7.78
CA LEU A 83 12.04 2.97 7.14
C LEU A 83 10.55 2.63 7.14
N THR A 84 9.72 3.52 7.68
CA THR A 84 8.26 3.37 7.64
C THR A 84 7.60 4.48 6.82
N LEU A 85 6.85 4.10 5.79
CA LEU A 85 5.95 4.98 5.06
C LEU A 85 4.54 4.88 5.63
N TYR A 86 3.94 6.04 5.86
CA TYR A 86 2.58 6.18 6.34
C TYR A 86 1.74 7.00 5.36
N GLY A 87 0.69 6.41 4.82
CA GLY A 87 -0.35 7.15 4.13
C GLY A 87 -1.34 7.77 5.11
N TYR A 88 -1.84 8.95 4.77
CA TYR A 88 -2.99 9.54 5.44
C TYR A 88 -4.19 8.59 5.31
N THR A 89 -4.87 8.35 6.43
CA THR A 89 -6.14 7.62 6.45
C THR A 89 -6.97 7.99 7.66
N THR A 90 -8.29 7.90 7.52
CA THR A 90 -9.24 7.98 8.64
C THR A 90 -9.50 6.61 9.28
N ASP A 91 -9.02 5.54 8.67
CA ASP A 91 -9.15 4.16 9.12
C ASP A 91 -7.82 3.44 8.83
N THR A 92 -7.00 3.26 9.85
CA THR A 92 -5.72 2.56 9.69
C THR A 92 -5.92 1.08 9.47
N SER A 93 -7.06 0.51 9.85
CA SER A 93 -7.32 -0.92 9.89
C SER A 93 -7.68 -1.55 8.55
N SER A 94 -7.83 -0.76 7.49
CA SER A 94 -8.31 -1.21 6.17
C SER A 94 -7.63 -0.48 5.01
N TYR A 95 -7.55 -1.14 3.86
CA TYR A 95 -7.15 -0.55 2.59
C TYR A 95 -8.26 0.28 1.91
N ALA A 96 -9.53 0.10 2.32
CA ALA A 96 -10.69 0.55 1.54
C ALA A 96 -10.82 2.07 1.36
N ASN A 97 -10.18 2.85 2.24
CA ASN A 97 -10.30 4.30 2.28
C ASN A 97 -8.94 5.02 2.22
N ASN A 98 -7.91 4.35 1.70
CA ASN A 98 -6.61 4.97 1.44
C ASN A 98 -6.79 6.28 0.66
N LYS A 99 -6.02 7.30 1.06
CA LYS A 99 -6.08 8.65 0.46
C LYS A 99 -4.82 9.02 -0.31
N VAL A 100 -3.81 8.16 -0.27
CA VAL A 100 -2.51 8.34 -0.90
C VAL A 100 -2.38 7.29 -1.99
N THR A 101 -2.08 7.75 -3.20
CA THR A 101 -1.86 6.86 -4.35
C THR A 101 -0.54 7.23 -5.01
N MET A 102 0.41 6.30 -5.04
CA MET A 102 1.56 6.34 -5.94
C MET A 102 1.11 5.82 -7.31
N HIS A 103 1.40 6.54 -8.38
CA HIS A 103 0.87 6.19 -9.69
C HIS A 103 1.90 6.44 -10.79
N HIS A 104 2.08 5.41 -11.63
CA HIS A 104 2.89 5.47 -12.83
C HIS A 104 2.25 4.61 -13.94
N SER A 105 2.83 4.64 -15.13
CA SER A 105 2.37 3.85 -16.29
C SER A 105 3.57 3.49 -17.13
N GLU A 106 4.14 2.33 -16.89
CA GLU A 106 5.31 1.85 -17.63
C GLU A 106 5.31 0.33 -17.69
N ASN A 107 5.77 -0.23 -18.81
CA ASN A 107 5.90 -1.69 -18.97
C ASN A 107 7.37 -2.11 -19.01
N ALA A 108 7.63 -3.38 -18.69
CA ALA A 108 8.98 -3.94 -18.63
C ALA A 108 9.71 -3.92 -19.98
N THR A 109 8.97 -4.00 -21.11
CA THR A 109 9.58 -3.95 -22.45
C THR A 109 10.22 -2.59 -22.74
N VAL A 110 9.54 -1.50 -22.36
CA VAL A 110 10.03 -0.13 -22.52
C VAL A 110 11.05 0.22 -21.43
N ALA A 111 10.79 -0.19 -20.19
CA ALA A 111 11.67 0.06 -19.05
C ALA A 111 12.99 -0.74 -19.08
N GLY A 112 13.00 -1.88 -19.78
CA GLY A 112 14.16 -2.77 -19.93
C GLY A 112 14.28 -3.88 -18.88
N SER A 113 13.48 -3.85 -17.80
CA SER A 113 13.34 -4.94 -16.83
C SER A 113 12.01 -4.83 -16.07
N ASP A 114 11.65 -5.90 -15.36
CA ASP A 114 10.45 -5.92 -14.51
C ASP A 114 10.56 -4.88 -13.38
N GLU A 115 11.69 -4.84 -12.67
CA GLU A 115 11.93 -3.87 -11.59
C GLU A 115 11.92 -2.44 -12.12
N ALA A 116 12.49 -2.21 -13.31
CA ALA A 116 12.52 -0.90 -13.94
C ALA A 116 11.11 -0.41 -14.36
N SER A 117 10.13 -1.30 -14.50
CA SER A 117 8.73 -0.93 -14.74
C SER A 117 7.95 -0.59 -13.46
N SER A 118 8.54 -0.82 -12.28
CA SER A 118 7.86 -0.64 -10.99
C SER A 118 7.44 0.81 -10.79
N THR A 119 6.20 1.06 -10.33
CA THR A 119 5.83 2.39 -9.82
C THR A 119 6.62 2.72 -8.55
N VAL A 120 6.75 1.75 -7.64
CA VAL A 120 7.64 1.83 -6.48
C VAL A 120 8.47 0.57 -6.36
N ASP A 121 9.78 0.72 -6.23
CA ASP A 121 10.74 -0.37 -5.97
C ASP A 121 11.43 -0.15 -4.64
N ALA A 122 11.11 -0.99 -3.64
CA ALA A 122 11.65 -0.90 -2.29
C ALA A 122 12.79 -1.90 -2.07
N ARG A 123 14.04 -1.40 -2.02
CA ARG A 123 15.27 -2.20 -1.97
C ARG A 123 15.87 -2.38 -0.57
N GLY A 124 15.24 -1.80 0.46
CA GLY A 124 15.75 -1.78 1.83
C GLY A 124 15.28 -2.96 2.67
N ASN A 125 16.13 -3.39 3.61
CA ASN A 125 15.68 -4.27 4.68
C ASN A 125 14.78 -3.49 5.67
N ASN A 126 13.92 -4.18 6.40
CA ASN A 126 13.08 -3.58 7.45
C ASN A 126 12.19 -2.43 6.93
N PHE A 127 11.79 -2.47 5.67
CA PHE A 127 10.87 -1.48 5.11
C PHE A 127 9.43 -1.78 5.53
N ARG A 128 8.67 -0.73 5.86
CA ARG A 128 7.27 -0.83 6.26
C ARG A 128 6.43 0.17 5.50
N MET A 129 5.25 -0.24 5.02
CA MET A 129 4.31 0.65 4.36
C MET A 129 2.90 0.43 4.89
N TYR A 130 2.20 1.54 5.15
CA TYR A 130 0.84 1.53 5.69
C TYR A 130 -0.10 2.41 4.88
N ASN A 131 -1.27 1.89 4.53
CA ASN A 131 -2.40 2.67 4.01
C ASN A 131 -2.07 3.54 2.78
N ILE A 132 -1.25 3.01 1.88
CA ILE A 132 -0.88 3.63 0.60
C ILE A 132 -1.31 2.70 -0.53
N ASP A 133 -1.90 3.28 -1.57
CA ASP A 133 -2.17 2.60 -2.83
C ASP A 133 -1.01 2.81 -3.79
N VAL A 134 -0.63 1.78 -4.55
CA VAL A 134 0.41 1.82 -5.58
C VAL A 134 -0.16 1.25 -6.87
N VAL A 135 -0.10 2.03 -7.94
CA VAL A 135 -0.79 1.74 -9.20
C VAL A 135 0.19 1.82 -10.37
N ASN A 136 0.29 0.73 -11.13
CA ASN A 136 0.80 0.79 -12.51
C ASN A 136 -0.39 0.68 -13.47
N SER A 137 -0.61 1.74 -14.25
CA SER A 137 -1.78 1.90 -15.12
C SER A 137 -1.55 1.50 -16.58
N PHE A 138 -0.41 0.87 -16.90
CA PHE A 138 -0.08 0.45 -18.27
C PHE A 138 -1.19 -0.38 -18.93
N GLY A 139 -1.78 -1.33 -18.20
CA GLY A 139 -2.91 -2.12 -18.69
C GLY A 139 -2.51 -3.45 -19.32
N VAL A 140 -3.33 -3.91 -20.27
CA VAL A 140 -3.14 -5.18 -20.98
C VAL A 140 -2.01 -5.07 -22.00
N GLY A 141 -1.11 -6.05 -22.03
CA GLY A 141 -0.20 -6.28 -23.17
C GLY A 141 1.24 -6.65 -22.82
N SER A 142 1.71 -6.35 -21.61
CA SER A 142 3.08 -6.62 -21.14
C SER A 142 3.13 -6.52 -19.61
N GLN A 143 4.20 -7.06 -19.01
CA GLN A 143 4.51 -6.92 -17.59
C GLN A 143 4.57 -5.45 -17.20
N ALA A 144 3.90 -5.09 -16.10
CA ALA A 144 3.85 -3.72 -15.61
C ALA A 144 3.70 -3.70 -14.09
N ILE A 145 4.83 -3.58 -13.40
CA ILE A 145 4.88 -3.76 -11.95
C ILE A 145 4.34 -2.51 -11.25
N ALA A 146 3.40 -2.70 -10.32
CA ALA A 146 2.99 -1.64 -9.41
C ALA A 146 4.03 -1.50 -8.29
N PHE A 147 4.35 -2.60 -7.62
CA PHE A 147 5.27 -2.58 -6.50
C PHE A 147 6.25 -3.74 -6.54
N THR A 148 7.54 -3.43 -6.36
CA THR A 148 8.60 -4.41 -6.12
C THR A 148 9.05 -4.37 -4.68
N SER A 149 8.98 -5.52 -4.01
CA SER A 149 9.54 -5.74 -2.67
C SER A 149 10.86 -6.50 -2.80
N ASN A 150 11.99 -5.80 -2.69
CA ASN A 150 13.33 -6.34 -2.90
C ASN A 150 14.22 -6.13 -1.67
N GLY A 151 13.88 -6.78 -0.56
CA GLY A 151 14.65 -6.68 0.67
C GLY A 151 14.12 -7.61 1.75
N ASN A 152 14.88 -7.77 2.82
CA ASN A 152 14.52 -8.67 3.90
C ASN A 152 13.65 -7.99 4.97
N GLN A 153 12.69 -8.74 5.53
CA GLN A 153 11.79 -8.28 6.59
C GLN A 153 10.95 -7.05 6.19
N GLN A 154 10.40 -7.07 4.99
CA GLN A 154 9.48 -6.02 4.54
C GLN A 154 8.04 -6.32 4.98
N SER A 155 7.28 -5.28 5.34
CA SER A 155 5.90 -5.44 5.78
C SER A 155 4.96 -4.37 5.26
N PHE A 156 3.74 -4.79 4.95
CA PHE A 156 2.73 -3.99 4.28
C PHE A 156 1.39 -4.18 4.99
N TYR A 157 0.74 -3.09 5.39
CA TYR A 157 -0.53 -3.16 6.13
C TYR A 157 -1.55 -2.17 5.59
N GLY A 158 -2.73 -2.65 5.21
CA GLY A 158 -3.76 -1.77 4.66
C GLY A 158 -3.39 -1.17 3.30
N CYS A 159 -2.42 -1.73 2.59
CA CYS A 159 -1.97 -1.20 1.29
C CYS A 159 -2.81 -1.73 0.13
N GLY A 160 -2.87 -0.98 -0.95
CA GLY A 160 -3.44 -1.44 -2.21
C GLY A 160 -2.38 -1.52 -3.30
N PHE A 161 -2.36 -2.60 -4.07
CA PHE A 161 -1.47 -2.79 -5.22
C PHE A 161 -2.33 -3.10 -6.44
N TYR A 162 -2.21 -2.28 -7.48
CA TYR A 162 -3.13 -2.32 -8.62
C TYR A 162 -2.35 -2.32 -9.94
N GLY A 163 -2.66 -3.28 -10.79
CA GLY A 163 -2.06 -3.41 -12.11
C GLY A 163 -2.83 -4.41 -12.96
N TYR A 164 -2.16 -4.96 -13.97
CA TYR A 164 -2.66 -6.03 -14.83
C TYR A 164 -1.72 -7.23 -14.74
N GLN A 165 -0.81 -7.39 -15.71
CA GLN A 165 0.20 -8.43 -15.66
C GLN A 165 1.32 -8.02 -14.69
N ASP A 166 1.74 -8.93 -13.82
CA ASP A 166 2.92 -8.77 -12.94
C ASP A 166 2.78 -7.61 -11.96
N THR A 167 1.62 -7.48 -11.29
CA THR A 167 1.30 -6.32 -10.43
C THR A 167 2.19 -6.19 -9.20
N LEU A 168 2.37 -7.26 -8.42
CA LEU A 168 3.16 -7.26 -7.19
C LEU A 168 4.34 -8.24 -7.34
N TYR A 169 5.54 -7.68 -7.43
CA TYR A 169 6.77 -8.45 -7.50
C TYR A 169 7.33 -8.69 -6.08
N VAL A 170 7.05 -9.87 -5.53
CA VAL A 170 7.64 -10.38 -4.28
C VAL A 170 9.06 -10.90 -4.54
N HIS A 171 9.97 -10.00 -4.91
CA HIS A 171 11.28 -10.35 -5.46
C HIS A 171 12.17 -11.16 -4.50
N SER A 172 12.41 -10.70 -3.27
CA SER A 172 13.33 -11.39 -2.35
C SER A 172 13.03 -11.19 -0.86
N GLY A 173 13.58 -12.07 -0.02
CA GLY A 173 13.56 -11.95 1.44
C GLY A 173 12.29 -12.44 2.12
N TYR A 174 12.15 -12.14 3.41
CA TYR A 174 10.92 -12.39 4.18
C TYR A 174 9.97 -11.20 4.09
N GLN A 175 8.73 -11.47 3.69
CA GLN A 175 7.73 -10.44 3.43
C GLN A 175 6.41 -10.76 4.12
N TYR A 176 5.75 -9.73 4.65
CA TYR A 176 4.47 -9.87 5.34
C TYR A 176 3.46 -8.83 4.85
N TYR A 177 2.35 -9.31 4.33
CA TYR A 177 1.24 -8.50 3.84
C TYR A 177 0.03 -8.75 4.72
N LYS A 178 -0.58 -7.71 5.26
CA LYS A 178 -1.79 -7.85 6.09
C LYS A 178 -2.86 -6.86 5.71
N LYS A 179 -4.07 -7.37 5.49
CA LYS A 179 -5.23 -6.55 5.08
C LYS A 179 -4.87 -5.68 3.88
N CYS A 180 -4.20 -6.25 2.89
CA CYS A 180 -3.87 -5.57 1.65
C CYS A 180 -4.86 -5.98 0.56
N LEU A 181 -5.01 -5.11 -0.43
CA LEU A 181 -5.68 -5.43 -1.69
C LEU A 181 -4.60 -5.62 -2.76
N ILE A 182 -4.63 -6.75 -3.48
CA ILE A 182 -3.72 -7.01 -4.60
C ILE A 182 -4.55 -7.35 -5.84
N GLN A 183 -4.65 -6.42 -6.78
CA GLN A 183 -5.54 -6.53 -7.91
C GLN A 183 -4.76 -6.54 -9.23
N GLY A 184 -4.89 -7.63 -10.00
CA GLY A 184 -4.29 -7.75 -11.33
C GLY A 184 -4.93 -8.87 -12.15
N ALA A 185 -4.35 -9.22 -13.30
CA ALA A 185 -4.93 -10.15 -14.26
C ALA A 185 -4.12 -11.45 -14.41
N ALA A 186 -2.91 -11.37 -14.97
CA ALA A 186 -1.99 -12.49 -15.14
C ALA A 186 -0.81 -12.33 -14.16
N ASP A 187 -0.40 -13.42 -13.51
CA ASP A 187 0.79 -13.49 -12.65
C ASP A 187 0.97 -12.31 -11.69
N TYR A 188 -0.16 -11.78 -11.19
CA TYR A 188 -0.20 -10.48 -10.54
C TYR A 188 0.37 -10.48 -9.10
N ILE A 189 0.78 -11.65 -8.62
CA ILE A 189 1.65 -11.85 -7.46
C ILE A 189 2.70 -12.88 -7.90
N PHE A 190 3.96 -12.48 -8.00
CA PHE A 190 5.04 -13.32 -8.53
C PHE A 190 6.40 -12.98 -7.90
N GLY A 191 7.36 -13.91 -7.96
CA GLY A 191 8.73 -13.74 -7.45
C GLY A 191 9.19 -14.85 -6.52
N ASP A 192 10.39 -14.70 -5.96
CA ASP A 192 11.12 -15.75 -5.22
C ASP A 192 11.16 -15.55 -3.69
N ALA A 193 10.45 -14.55 -3.16
CA ALA A 193 10.42 -14.29 -1.72
C ALA A 193 9.67 -15.37 -0.92
N THR A 194 9.98 -15.44 0.38
CA THR A 194 9.10 -16.08 1.36
C THR A 194 8.09 -15.04 1.83
N ALA A 195 6.90 -15.03 1.23
CA ALA A 195 5.85 -14.06 1.49
C ALA A 195 4.64 -14.67 2.20
N TRP A 196 4.18 -14.01 3.27
CA TRP A 196 2.95 -14.36 3.98
C TRP A 196 1.87 -13.30 3.78
N PHE A 197 0.68 -13.72 3.38
CA PHE A 197 -0.47 -12.85 3.16
C PHE A 197 -1.56 -13.17 4.19
N GLU A 198 -1.89 -12.23 5.06
CA GLU A 198 -2.88 -12.40 6.13
C GLU A 198 -4.07 -11.47 5.91
N GLN A 199 -5.27 -12.03 5.78
CA GLN A 199 -6.50 -11.25 5.60
C GLN A 199 -6.44 -10.31 4.38
N CYS A 200 -5.67 -10.69 3.36
CA CYS A 200 -5.58 -9.94 2.11
C CYS A 200 -6.75 -10.31 1.18
N THR A 201 -7.08 -9.39 0.28
CA THR A 201 -8.03 -9.64 -0.82
C THR A 201 -7.27 -9.56 -2.13
N ALA A 202 -7.41 -10.59 -2.98
CA ALA A 202 -6.69 -10.68 -4.25
C ALA A 202 -7.66 -10.91 -5.42
N PRO A 203 -8.39 -9.88 -5.88
CA PRO A 203 -9.37 -10.04 -6.94
C PRO A 203 -8.71 -10.00 -8.32
N THR A 204 -9.04 -10.97 -9.16
CA THR A 204 -8.61 -10.98 -10.57
C THR A 204 -9.40 -9.93 -11.38
N GLN A 205 -8.69 -9.09 -12.12
CA GLN A 205 -9.26 -8.22 -13.15
C GLN A 205 -9.58 -9.03 -14.40
N ARG A 206 -10.73 -8.75 -15.01
CA ARG A 206 -11.01 -9.28 -16.34
C ARG A 206 -10.07 -8.64 -17.34
N ILE A 207 -9.44 -9.45 -18.18
CA ILE A 207 -8.70 -8.97 -19.35
C ILE A 207 -9.75 -8.45 -20.35
N THR A 208 -10.08 -7.17 -20.25
CA THR A 208 -10.88 -6.44 -21.23
C THR A 208 -9.98 -5.40 -21.89
N HIS A 209 -10.09 -5.23 -23.21
CA HIS A 209 -9.27 -4.28 -23.97
C HIS A 209 -9.56 -2.80 -23.66
N ASP A 210 -10.48 -2.50 -22.75
CA ASP A 210 -10.77 -1.13 -22.29
C ASP A 210 -9.92 -0.77 -21.06
N PRO A 211 -9.36 0.46 -20.99
CA PRO A 211 -8.60 0.92 -19.84
C PRO A 211 -9.55 1.16 -18.67
N VAL A 212 -9.64 0.21 -17.73
CA VAL A 212 -10.51 0.36 -16.57
C VAL A 212 -9.75 1.03 -15.43
N TYR A 213 -9.68 2.37 -15.46
CA TYR A 213 -9.74 3.12 -14.20
C TYR A 213 -11.21 3.44 -13.92
N SER A 214 -11.93 2.50 -13.31
CA SER A 214 -13.28 2.77 -12.80
C SER A 214 -13.28 2.75 -11.27
N ARG A 215 -13.41 3.93 -10.67
CA ARG A 215 -13.80 4.04 -9.27
C ARG A 215 -15.25 3.53 -9.11
N ARG A 216 -15.39 2.45 -8.33
CA ARG A 216 -16.58 1.96 -7.57
C ARG A 216 -17.82 1.50 -8.34
N ARG A 217 -18.23 0.24 -8.10
CA ARG A 217 -19.50 -0.08 -7.41
C ARG A 217 -19.35 -1.31 -6.50
N HIS A 218 -19.89 -1.18 -5.30
CA HIS A 218 -20.11 -2.25 -4.33
C HIS A 218 -20.90 -3.42 -4.94
N ASN A 219 -20.65 -4.60 -4.37
CA ASN A 219 -21.41 -5.85 -4.49
C ASN A 219 -21.46 -6.51 -5.88
N ARG A 220 -20.67 -7.57 -6.03
CA ARG A 220 -21.16 -8.88 -6.44
C ARG A 220 -20.17 -9.97 -5.99
N ASN A 221 -20.72 -10.97 -5.30
CA ASN A 221 -20.09 -12.21 -4.88
C ASN A 221 -19.01 -12.71 -5.85
N ALA A 222 -17.75 -12.51 -5.47
CA ALA A 222 -16.64 -13.28 -5.97
C ALA A 222 -16.12 -14.07 -4.77
N SER A 223 -16.01 -15.39 -4.93
CA SER A 223 -15.51 -16.30 -3.90
C SER A 223 -14.19 -15.77 -3.38
N GLN A 224 -14.20 -15.36 -2.11
CA GLN A 224 -13.00 -14.99 -1.38
C GLN A 224 -12.19 -16.28 -1.23
N HIS A 225 -11.17 -16.46 -2.06
CA HIS A 225 -10.05 -17.31 -1.69
C HIS A 225 -9.30 -16.54 -0.61
N ASN A 226 -9.74 -16.73 0.62
CA ASN A 226 -8.92 -16.42 1.79
C ASN A 226 -7.74 -17.38 1.73
N PHE A 227 -6.57 -16.85 1.44
CA PHE A 227 -5.30 -17.48 1.80
C PHE A 227 -4.98 -17.12 3.25
#